data_AF-K2FCV3-F1
#
_entry.id   AF-K2FCV3-F1
#
_cell.length_a   1.000
_cell.length_b   1.000
_cell.length_c   1.000
_cell.angle_alpha   90.00
_cell.angle_beta   90.00
_cell.angle_gamma   90.00
#
_symmetry.space_group_name_H-M   'P 1'
#
loop_
_entity.id
_entity.type
_entity.pdbx_description
1 polymer ?
#
loop_
_entity_poly.entity_id
_entity_poly.type
_entity_poly.pdbx_seq_one_letter_code
_entity_poly.pdbx_strand_id
1 'polypeptide(L)' 'NQSTGTKNLLIKLPHNATPEIIHKLGALFNGCRNGNTKVFLHHNDTKLQTPFSIERTDELMEELKSIVLHGSVELA' A
#
# COMPACT_ATOMS: atom_id res chain seq x y z
N ASN A 1 -23.79 9.63 -0.47
CA ASN A 1 -23.13 10.48 -1.49
C ASN A 1 -21.63 10.48 -1.21
N GLN A 2 -20.82 9.84 -2.07
CA GLN A 2 -19.35 9.96 -2.26
C GLN A 2 -18.90 8.70 -3.03
N SER A 3 -18.91 8.75 -4.36
CA SER A 3 -17.81 9.14 -5.28
C SER A 3 -17.11 7.91 -5.84
N THR A 4 -17.43 7.62 -7.10
CA THR A 4 -16.80 6.65 -7.99
C THR A 4 -15.41 7.15 -8.43
N GLY A 5 -14.47 7.25 -7.49
CA GLY A 5 -13.08 7.62 -7.75
C GLY A 5 -12.20 6.37 -7.79
N THR A 6 -11.25 6.32 -8.73
CA THR A 6 -10.10 5.39 -8.71
C THR A 6 -9.60 5.19 -7.27
N LYS A 7 -9.71 3.96 -6.75
CA LYS A 7 -9.31 3.63 -5.39
C LYS A 7 -7.79 3.78 -5.32
N ASN A 8 -7.28 4.75 -4.56
CA ASN A 8 -5.86 4.86 -4.32
C ASN A 8 -5.56 4.23 -2.97
N LEU A 9 -4.60 3.32 -2.95
CA LEU A 9 -4.12 2.70 -1.73
C LEU A 9 -2.95 3.51 -1.20
N LEU A 10 -3.15 4.20 -0.08
CA LEU A 10 -2.10 4.97 0.59
C LEU A 10 -1.58 4.17 1.79
N ILE A 11 -0.32 3.78 1.74
CA ILE A 11 0.31 3.00 2.80
C ILE A 11 1.26 3.94 3.55
N LYS A 12 0.84 4.37 4.75
CA LYS A 12 1.66 5.18 5.64
C LYS A 12 2.56 4.25 6.46
N LEU A 13 3.83 4.28 6.11
CA LEU A 13 4.90 3.62 6.84
C LEU A 13 5.21 4.40 8.13
N PRO A 14 5.39 3.73 9.27
CA PRO A 14 5.81 4.40 10.50
C PRO A 14 7.24 4.91 10.37
N HIS A 15 7.66 5.86 11.22
CA HIS A 15 9.03 6.42 11.21
C HIS A 15 10.10 5.33 11.42
N ASN A 16 9.74 4.19 12.01
CA ASN A 16 10.61 3.04 12.19
C ASN A 16 10.57 2.04 11.03
N ALA A 17 10.01 2.43 9.87
CA ALA A 17 9.93 1.55 8.72
C ALA A 17 11.32 1.34 8.13
N THR A 18 11.86 0.15 8.34
CA THR A 18 13.10 -0.28 7.71
C THR A 18 12.90 -0.51 6.21
N PRO A 19 13.96 -0.39 5.39
CA PRO A 19 13.91 -0.72 3.98
C PRO A 19 13.43 -2.15 3.71
N GLU A 20 13.59 -3.06 4.67
CA GLU A 20 13.07 -4.43 4.62
C GLU A 20 11.55 -4.48 4.47
N ILE A 21 10.82 -3.58 5.15
CA ILE A 21 9.35 -3.47 5.04
C ILE A 21 8.96 -2.99 3.64
N ILE A 22 9.68 -2.01 3.09
CA ILE A 22 9.46 -1.51 1.72
C ILE A 22 9.67 -2.63 0.70
N HIS A 23 10.73 -3.42 0.88
CA HIS A 23 11.01 -4.59 0.05
C HIS A 23 9.90 -5.65 0.15
N LYS A 24 9.41 -5.97 1.36
CA LYS A 24 8.29 -6.90 1.56
C LYS A 24 7.01 -6.42 0.89
N LEU A 25 6.69 -5.13 1.01
CA LEU A 25 5.56 -4.51 0.33
C LEU A 25 5.70 -4.61 -1.19
N GLY A 26 6.86 -4.26 -1.74
CA GLY A 26 7.13 -4.40 -3.16
C GLY A 26 7.00 -5.84 -3.66
N ALA A 27 7.51 -6.82 -2.91
CA ALA A 27 7.38 -8.23 -3.22
C ALA A 27 5.92 -8.71 -3.17
N LEU A 28 5.15 -8.27 -2.17
CA LEU A 28 3.72 -8.54 -2.05
C LEU A 28 2.96 -7.99 -3.27
N PHE A 29 3.21 -6.73 -3.66
CA PHE A 29 2.57 -6.12 -4.83
C PHE A 29 2.96 -6.80 -6.13
N ASN A 30 4.18 -7.32 -6.23
CA ASN A 30 4.64 -8.07 -7.39
C ASN A 30 3.95 -9.45 -7.49
N GLY A 31 3.52 -10.04 -6.36
CA GLY A 31 2.75 -11.28 -6.33
C GLY A 31 1.24 -11.09 -6.54
N CYS A 32 0.73 -9.88 -6.34
CA CYS A 32 -0.69 -9.57 -6.51
C CYS A 32 -1.07 -9.33 -7.97
N ARG A 33 -2.35 -9.60 -8.29
CA ARG A 33 -2.89 -9.31 -9.62
C ARG A 33 -2.92 -7.80 -9.87
N ASN A 34 -2.54 -7.44 -11.09
CA ASN A 34 -2.66 -6.08 -11.57
C ASN A 34 -4.14 -5.69 -11.58
N GLY A 35 -4.46 -4.56 -10.97
CA GLY A 35 -5.83 -4.08 -10.83
C GLY A 35 -5.91 -2.58 -10.95
N ASN A 36 -7.09 -2.04 -10.70
CA ASN A 36 -7.35 -0.61 -10.90
C ASN A 36 -6.96 0.27 -9.69
N THR A 37 -6.30 -0.30 -8.67
CA THR A 37 -5.90 0.42 -7.45
C THR A 37 -4.43 0.80 -7.52
N LYS A 38 -4.14 2.11 -7.55
CA LYS A 38 -2.76 2.61 -7.53
C LYS A 38 -2.21 2.59 -6.11
N VAL A 39 -0.98 2.12 -5.96
CA VAL A 39 -0.31 2.06 -4.65
C VAL A 39 0.63 3.24 -4.48
N PHE A 40 0.42 3.97 -3.38
CA PHE A 40 1.25 5.06 -2.92
C PHE A 40 1.81 4.70 -1.55
N LEU A 41 3.13 4.73 -1.41
CA LEU A 41 3.75 4.66 -0.09
C LEU A 41 3.97 6.07 0.43
N HIS A 42 3.70 6.27 1.70
CA HIS A 42 4.00 7.50 2.40
C HIS A 42 4.97 7.17 3.52
N HIS A 43 6.19 7.69 3.43
CA HIS A 43 7.24 7.46 4.41
C HIS A 43 7.72 8.81 4.95
N ASN A 44 7.55 9.02 6.26
CA ASN A 44 7.73 10.30 6.93
C ASN A 44 6.90 11.43 6.30
N ASP A 45 7.49 12.19 5.38
CA ASP A 45 6.86 13.32 4.66
C ASP A 45 6.86 13.10 3.13
N THR A 46 7.49 12.02 2.67
CA THR A 46 7.63 11.73 1.24
C THR A 46 6.55 10.76 0.79
N LYS A 47 5.74 11.19 -0.17
CA LYS A 47 4.80 10.32 -0.90
C LYS A 47 5.49 9.76 -2.14
N LEU A 48 5.77 8.47 -2.11
CA LEU A 48 6.32 7.69 -3.22
C LEU A 48 5.17 7.02 -3.98
N GLN A 49 4.96 7.44 -5.23
CA GLN A 49 4.08 6.71 -6.13
C GLN A 49 4.83 5.49 -6.65
N THR A 50 4.22 4.31 -6.51
CA THR A 50 4.77 3.11 -7.13
C THR A 50 4.23 2.93 -8.54
N PRO A 51 4.97 2.26 -9.43
CA PRO A 51 4.46 1.88 -10.75
C PRO A 51 3.45 0.72 -10.68
N PHE A 52 3.22 0.14 -9.50
CA PHE A 52 2.33 -0.99 -9.32
C PHE A 52 0.88 -0.52 -9.19
N SER A 53 0.01 -1.14 -9.98
CA SER A 53 -1.44 -1.01 -9.85
C SER A 53 -1.98 -2.41 -9.58
N ILE A 54 -2.54 -2.63 -8.40
CA ILE A 54 -2.95 -3.96 -7.93
C ILE A 54 -4.46 -3.99 -7.70
N GLU A 55 -5.02 -5.18 -7.61
CA GLU A 55 -6.39 -5.36 -7.17
C GLU A 55 -6.46 -5.39 -5.64
N ARG A 56 -7.43 -4.67 -5.07
CA ARG A 56 -7.67 -4.71 -3.64
C ARG A 56 -8.40 -6.01 -3.31
N THR A 57 -7.68 -6.96 -2.72
CA THR A 57 -8.24 -8.15 -2.09
C THR A 57 -8.13 -8.05 -0.56
N ASP A 58 -8.99 -8.76 0.16
CA ASP A 58 -8.93 -8.83 1.62
C ASP A 58 -7.61 -9.46 2.10
N GLU A 59 -7.13 -10.47 1.38
CA GLU A 59 -5.84 -11.13 1.62
C GLU A 59 -4.66 -10.14 1.57
N LEU A 60 -4.65 -9.25 0.57
CA LEU A 60 -3.65 -8.17 0.47
C LEU A 60 -3.76 -7.22 1.69
N MET A 61 -4.97 -6.85 2.10
CA MET A 61 -5.18 -5.97 3.25
C MET A 61 -4.69 -6.60 4.56
N GLU A 62 -4.86 -7.91 4.73
CA GLU A 62 -4.37 -8.66 5.88
C GLU A 62 -2.83 -8.75 5.88
N GLU A 63 -2.24 -9.09 4.74
CA GLU A 63 -0.78 -9.13 4.58
C GLU A 63 -0.14 -7.75 4.78
N LEU A 64 -0.77 -6.69 4.26
CA LEU A 64 -0.34 -5.32 4.48
C LEU A 64 -0.39 -4.95 5.96
N LYS A 65 -1.45 -5.30 6.68
CA LYS A 65 -1.53 -5.05 8.13
C LYS A 65 -0.47 -5.84 8.91
N SER A 66 -0.15 -7.04 8.45
CA SER A 66 0.90 -7.88 9.05
C SER A 66 2.29 -7.30 8.82
N ILE A 67 2.61 -6.88 7.59
CA ILE A 67 3.90 -6.30 7.21
C ILE A 67 4.07 -4.92 7.82
N VAL A 68 3.03 -4.10 7.77
CA VAL A 68 3.01 -2.75 8.30
C VAL A 68 2.43 -2.74 9.72
N LEU A 69 2.82 -3.71 10.55
CA LEU A 69 2.39 -3.99 11.94
C LEU A 69 2.16 -2.74 12.83
N HIS A 70 2.77 -1.60 12.51
CA HIS A 70 2.62 -0.29 13.18
C HIS A 70 2.29 0.91 12.25
N GLY A 71 2.09 0.70 10.95
CA GLY A 71 1.71 1.75 10.01
C GLY A 71 0.22 1.73 9.67
N SER A 72 -0.21 2.80 9.03
CA SER A 72 -1.62 3.02 8.70
C SER A 72 -1.84 2.79 7.21
N VAL A 73 -2.73 1.86 6.87
CA VAL A 73 -3.22 1.69 5.50
C VAL A 73 -4.49 2.52 5.36
N GLU A 74 -4.40 3.60 4.59
CA GLU A 74 -5.54 4.47 4.28
C GLU A 74 -6.01 4.28 2.84
N LEU A 75 -7.31 4.43 2.66
CA LEU A 75 -7.98 4.36 1.37
C LEU A 75 -8.42 5.77 1.01
N ALA A 76 -7.92 6.28 -0.12
CA ALA A 76 -8.22 7.62 -0.63
C ALA A 76 -8.89 7.56 -2.01
#